data_AF-A0A2D1R983-F1
#
_entry.id   AF-A0A2D1R983-F1
#
_cell.length_a   1.000
_cell.length_b   1.000
_cell.length_c   1.000
_cell.angle_alpha   90.00
_cell.angle_beta   90.00
_cell.angle_gamma   90.00
#
_symmetry.space_group_name_H-M   'P 1'
#
loop_
_entity.id
_entity.type
_entity.pdbx_description
1 polymer ?
#
loop_
_entity_poly.entity_id
_entity_poly.type
_entity_poly.pdbx_seq_one_letter_code
_entity_poly.pdbx_strand_id
1 'polypeptide(L)'
;MLVVEDNELNLKLFCDLLRAHGHDVLPLRDGRDVLAQAREFAPDLVITDIHLPHVSGYDLIVSLKGDDSLSAVPIMAVTAYAGKGDEDRIRTAGADAYVSKPISVLRFVEQVNALL
;
A
#
# COMPACT_ATOMS: atom_id res chain seq x y z
N MET A 1 2.88 3.72 9.46
CA MET A 1 2.41 3.29 8.12
C MET A 1 3.56 3.17 7.14
N LEU A 2 3.53 2.15 6.27
CA LEU A 2 4.51 1.93 5.20
C LEU A 2 3.88 2.30 3.86
N VAL A 3 4.55 3.09 3.03
CA VAL A 3 4.07 3.48 1.70
C VAL A 3 5.08 3.07 0.64
N VAL A 4 4.65 2.31 -0.36
CA VAL A 4 5.48 1.83 -1.47
C VAL A 4 4.95 2.39 -2.78
N GLU A 5 5.69 3.31 -3.37
CA GLU A 5 5.33 3.99 -4.63
C GLU A 5 6.61 4.51 -5.30
N ASP A 6 6.81 4.17 -6.57
CA ASP A 6 8.01 4.54 -7.33
C ASP A 6 7.95 5.99 -7.85
N ASN A 7 6.75 6.47 -8.15
CA ASN A 7 6.50 7.84 -8.55
C ASN A 7 6.67 8.80 -7.37
N GLU A 8 7.66 9.67 -7.46
CA GLU A 8 8.04 10.60 -6.40
C GLU A 8 6.92 11.58 -6.00
N LEU A 9 6.10 12.01 -6.97
CA LEU A 9 5.01 12.95 -6.70
C LEU A 9 3.86 12.26 -5.94
N ASN A 10 3.50 11.04 -6.33
CA ASN A 10 2.49 10.25 -5.63
C ASN A 10 2.97 9.88 -4.22
N LEU A 11 4.22 9.42 -4.09
CA LEU A 11 4.80 9.06 -2.80
C LEU A 11 4.79 10.26 -1.85
N LYS A 12 5.22 11.44 -2.34
CA LYS A 12 5.17 12.69 -1.57
C LYS A 12 3.75 13.04 -1.16
N LEU A 13 2.79 12.98 -2.09
CA LEU A 13 1.38 13.25 -1.81
C LEU A 13 0.84 12.34 -0.70
N PHE A 14 1.07 11.03 -0.80
CA PHE A 14 0.57 10.08 0.21
C PHE A 14 1.22 10.33 1.56
N CYS A 15 2.54 10.53 1.61
CA CYS A 15 3.23 10.88 2.84
C CYS A 15 2.69 12.15 3.48
N ASP A 16 2.48 13.21 2.68
CA ASP A 16 2.01 14.49 3.18
C ASP A 16 0.57 14.38 3.73
N LEU A 17 -0.31 13.62 3.07
CA LEU A 17 -1.67 13.35 3.55
C LEU A 17 -1.68 12.58 4.88
N LEU A 18 -0.93 11.49 4.96
CA LEU A 18 -0.86 10.65 6.16
C LEU A 18 -0.25 11.40 7.35
N ARG A 19 0.84 12.14 7.13
CA ARG A 19 1.48 12.96 8.16
C ARG A 19 0.57 14.10 8.63
N ALA A 20 -0.18 14.72 7.72
CA ALA A 20 -1.18 15.72 8.09
C ALA A 20 -2.32 15.16 8.93
N HIS A 21 -2.50 13.83 8.98
CA HIS A 21 -3.45 13.13 9.84
C HIS A 21 -2.80 12.48 11.07
N GLY A 22 -1.54 12.83 11.36
CA GLY A 22 -0.85 12.42 12.59
C GLY A 22 -0.21 11.04 12.52
N HIS A 23 -0.07 10.45 11.32
CA HIS A 23 0.58 9.15 11.16
C HIS A 23 2.08 9.29 10.88
N ASP A 24 2.86 8.40 11.50
CA ASP A 24 4.25 8.17 11.10
C ASP A 24 4.30 7.36 9.81
N VAL A 25 5.15 7.80 8.87
CA VAL A 25 5.20 7.25 7.52
C VAL A 25 6.62 6.89 7.13
N LEU A 26 6.83 5.61 6.78
CA LEU A 26 8.03 5.11 6.13
C LEU A 26 7.81 5.04 4.60
N PRO A 27 8.38 5.95 3.82
CA PRO A 27 8.32 5.92 2.35
C PRO A 27 9.36 4.96 1.76
N LEU A 28 8.93 4.09 0.84
CA LEU A 28 9.80 3.25 0.01
C LEU A 28 9.47 3.46 -1.46
N ARG A 29 10.52 3.52 -2.29
CA ARG A 29 10.41 3.67 -3.74
C ARG A 29 10.59 2.37 -4.52
N ASP A 30 11.06 1.33 -3.85
CA ASP A 30 11.40 0.05 -4.45
C ASP A 30 10.72 -1.07 -3.67
N GLY A 31 10.05 -1.97 -4.41
CA GLY A 31 9.37 -3.12 -3.85
C GLY A 31 10.31 -4.15 -3.22
N ARG A 32 11.58 -4.20 -3.62
CA ARG A 32 12.51 -5.28 -3.23
C ARG A 32 12.85 -5.29 -1.74
N ASP A 33 12.90 -4.13 -1.10
CA ASP A 33 13.29 -4.00 0.31
C ASP A 33 12.08 -3.96 1.25
N VAL A 34 10.85 -3.97 0.71
CA VAL A 34 9.60 -3.78 1.46
C VAL A 34 9.45 -4.78 2.59
N LEU A 35 9.70 -6.07 2.35
CA LEU A 35 9.48 -7.10 3.36
C LEU A 35 10.44 -6.95 4.55
N ALA A 36 11.71 -6.65 4.28
CA ALA A 36 12.71 -6.44 5.33
C ALA A 36 12.39 -5.18 6.15
N GLN A 37 12.09 -4.08 5.46
CA GLN A 37 11.73 -2.80 6.08
C GLN A 37 10.42 -2.89 6.88
N ALA A 38 9.42 -3.62 6.37
CA ALA A 38 8.15 -3.82 7.05
C ALA A 38 8.32 -4.60 8.37
N ARG A 39 9.18 -5.62 8.40
CA ARG A 39 9.47 -6.37 9.63
C ARG A 39 10.15 -5.50 10.69
N GLU A 40 11.08 -4.65 10.29
CA GLU A 40 11.80 -3.77 11.22
C GLU A 40 10.93 -2.62 11.71
N PHE A 41 10.16 -2.01 10.81
CA PHE A 41 9.31 -0.86 11.12
C PHE A 41 7.98 -1.24 11.78
N ALA A 42 7.50 -2.47 11.60
CA ALA A 42 6.23 -2.98 12.12
C ALA A 42 5.04 -2.02 11.87
N PRO A 43 4.69 -1.74 10.60
CA PRO A 43 3.65 -0.76 10.28
C PRO A 43 2.26 -1.24 10.69
N ASP A 44 1.40 -0.32 11.12
CA ASP A 44 -0.03 -0.60 11.35
C ASP A 44 -0.86 -0.69 10.05
N LEU A 45 -0.31 -0.23 8.93
CA LEU A 45 -0.92 -0.26 7.61
C LEU A 45 0.17 -0.20 6.54
N VAL A 46 0.03 -1.04 5.50
CA VAL A 46 0.84 -0.98 4.28
C VAL A 46 0.01 -0.42 3.13
N ILE A 47 0.55 0.55 2.42
CA ILE A 47 -0.03 1.12 1.20
C ILE A 47 0.95 0.85 0.07
N THR A 48 0.54 0.14 -0.96
CA THR A 48 1.44 -0.22 -2.08
C THR A 48 0.80 0.06 -3.42
N ASP A 49 1.56 0.63 -4.35
CA ASP A 49 1.19 0.59 -5.76
C ASP A 49 1.25 -0.85 -6.25
N ILE A 50 0.30 -1.23 -7.10
CA ILE A 50 0.29 -2.48 -7.85
C ILE A 50 1.37 -2.46 -8.95
N HIS A 51 1.59 -1.29 -9.56
CA HIS A 51 2.52 -1.11 -10.67
C HIS A 51 3.85 -0.53 -10.21
N LEU A 52 4.69 -1.36 -9.60
CA LEU A 52 6.04 -0.97 -9.21
C LEU A 52 7.09 -1.46 -10.24
N PRO A 53 8.23 -0.78 -10.34
CA PRO A 53 9.37 -1.28 -11.09
C PRO A 53 9.95 -2.51 -10.36
N HIS A 54 10.35 -3.51 -11.14
CA HIS A 54 11.03 -4.74 -10.69
C HIS A 54 10.19 -5.77 -9.94
N VAL A 55 9.24 -5.36 -9.09
CA VAL A 55 8.38 -6.26 -8.31
C VAL A 55 6.93 -5.90 -8.54
N SER A 56 6.05 -6.89 -8.67
CA SER A 56 4.62 -6.61 -8.74
C SER A 56 4.07 -6.32 -7.34
N GLY A 57 3.22 -5.29 -7.20
CA GLY A 57 2.53 -5.06 -5.92
C GLY A 57 1.65 -6.24 -5.50
N TYR A 58 1.17 -7.05 -6.45
CA TYR A 58 0.50 -8.33 -6.14
C TYR A 58 1.41 -9.29 -5.38
N ASP A 59 2.64 -9.47 -5.86
CA ASP A 59 3.61 -10.37 -5.22
C ASP A 59 4.02 -9.84 -3.84
N LEU A 60 4.08 -8.51 -3.67
CA LEU A 60 4.30 -7.88 -2.37
C LEU A 60 3.16 -8.15 -1.41
N ILE A 61 1.90 -7.99 -1.83
CA ILE A 61 0.73 -8.27 -0.98
C ILE A 61 0.78 -9.74 -0.54
N VAL A 62 1.01 -10.68 -1.46
CA VAL A 62 1.11 -12.11 -1.13
C VAL A 62 2.27 -12.39 -0.18
N SER A 63 3.43 -11.76 -0.40
CA SER A 63 4.61 -11.94 0.46
C SER A 63 4.39 -11.38 1.87
N LEU A 64 3.72 -10.23 2.00
CA LEU A 64 3.37 -9.63 3.28
C LEU A 64 2.33 -10.46 4.02
N LYS A 65 1.29 -10.94 3.33
CA LYS A 65 0.26 -11.80 3.93
C LYS A 65 0.77 -13.19 4.27
N GLY A 66 1.79 -13.69 3.57
CA GLY A 66 2.46 -14.96 3.86
C GLY A 66 3.50 -14.89 4.98
N ASP A 67 3.76 -13.70 5.53
CA ASP A 67 4.71 -13.51 6.62
C ASP A 67 4.00 -13.57 7.98
N ASP A 68 4.48 -14.42 8.89
CA ASP A 68 3.85 -14.62 10.20
C ASP A 68 3.73 -13.33 11.03
N SER A 69 4.68 -12.39 10.92
CA SER A 69 4.66 -11.15 11.70
C SER A 69 3.90 -10.01 11.03
N LEU A 70 3.63 -10.11 9.73
CA LEU A 70 2.97 -9.05 8.94
C LEU A 70 1.60 -9.47 8.39
N SER A 71 1.22 -10.74 8.47
CA SER A 71 -0.03 -11.27 7.92
C SER A 71 -1.28 -10.55 8.42
N ALA A 72 -1.26 -10.09 9.67
CA ALA A 72 -2.35 -9.34 10.30
C ALA A 72 -2.39 -7.86 9.91
N VAL A 73 -1.30 -7.32 9.34
CA VAL A 73 -1.23 -5.91 8.96
C VAL A 73 -2.18 -5.68 7.77
N PRO A 74 -3.09 -4.70 7.85
CA PRO A 74 -3.96 -4.37 6.73
C PRO A 74 -3.15 -3.84 5.55
N ILE A 75 -3.58 -4.16 4.34
CA ILE A 75 -2.92 -3.72 3.11
C ILE A 75 -3.91 -2.99 2.21
N MET A 76 -3.59 -1.74 1.88
CA MET A 76 -4.31 -0.96 0.89
C MET A 76 -3.53 -0.92 -0.43
N ALA A 77 -4.13 -1.44 -1.50
CA ALA A 77 -3.56 -1.37 -2.83
C ALA A 77 -3.90 -0.04 -3.52
N VAL A 78 -2.95 0.54 -4.25
CA VAL A 78 -3.17 1.68 -5.12
C VAL A 78 -2.94 1.22 -6.55
N THR A 79 -3.85 1.49 -7.48
CA THR A 79 -3.75 0.95 -8.85
C THR A 79 -4.19 1.97 -9.89
N ALA A 80 -3.49 2.03 -11.02
CA ALA A 80 -3.94 2.79 -12.19
C ALA A 80 -5.06 2.08 -12.98
N TYR A 81 -5.22 0.77 -12.78
CA TYR A 81 -6.23 -0.04 -13.44
C TYR A 81 -7.23 -0.57 -12.41
N ALA A 82 -8.48 -0.13 -12.56
CA ALA A 82 -9.62 -0.57 -11.75
C ALA A 82 -10.65 -1.30 -12.63
N GLY A 83 -10.16 -2.17 -13.53
CA GLY A 83 -11.04 -3.08 -14.24
C GLY A 83 -11.53 -4.18 -13.29
N LYS A 84 -12.71 -4.75 -13.53
CA LYS A 84 -13.27 -5.83 -12.69
C LYS A 84 -12.29 -6.98 -12.42
N GLY A 85 -11.49 -7.36 -13.42
CA GLY A 85 -10.50 -8.44 -13.28
C GLY A 85 -9.30 -8.08 -12.39
N ASP A 86 -8.94 -6.80 -12.28
CA ASP A 86 -7.85 -6.35 -11.42
C ASP A 86 -8.31 -6.28 -9.97
N GLU A 87 -9.53 -5.81 -9.71
CA GLU A 87 -10.12 -5.76 -8.37
C GLU A 87 -10.18 -7.16 -7.72
N ASP A 88 -10.65 -8.16 -8.48
CA ASP A 88 -10.71 -9.54 -8.02
C ASP A 88 -9.32 -10.10 -7.71
N ARG A 89 -8.30 -9.76 -8.51
CA ARG A 89 -6.92 -10.18 -8.28
C ARG A 89 -6.32 -9.52 -7.05
N ILE A 90 -6.56 -8.23 -6.84
CA ILE A 90 -6.09 -7.47 -5.68
C ILE A 90 -6.67 -8.07 -4.40
N ARG A 91 -7.98 -8.33 -4.41
CA ARG A 91 -8.68 -8.95 -3.28
C ARG A 91 -8.19 -10.37 -3.02
N THR A 92 -7.99 -11.17 -4.08
CA THR A 92 -7.49 -12.55 -3.95
C THR A 92 -6.04 -12.60 -3.46
N ALA A 93 -5.22 -11.60 -3.80
CA ALA A 93 -3.87 -11.47 -3.26
C ALA A 93 -3.87 -11.20 -1.74
N GLY A 94 -4.98 -10.71 -1.18
CA GLY A 94 -5.16 -10.45 0.24
C GLY A 94 -5.14 -8.97 0.61
N ALA A 95 -5.33 -8.05 -0.34
CA ALA A 95 -5.51 -6.64 0.01
C ALA A 95 -6.87 -6.41 0.66
N ASP A 96 -6.88 -5.63 1.73
CA ASP A 96 -8.06 -5.32 2.54
C ASP A 96 -8.87 -4.17 1.92
N ALA A 97 -8.19 -3.24 1.25
CA ALA A 97 -8.81 -2.17 0.46
C ALA A 97 -8.01 -1.86 -0.81
N TYR A 98 -8.62 -1.12 -1.72
CA TYR A 98 -7.92 -0.58 -2.88
C TYR A 98 -8.46 0.80 -3.29
N VAL A 99 -7.59 1.60 -3.92
CA VAL A 99 -7.91 2.91 -4.46
C VAL A 99 -7.40 3.03 -5.89
N SER A 100 -8.28 3.45 -6.80
CA SER A 100 -7.93 3.69 -8.20
C SER A 100 -7.30 5.06 -8.41
N LYS A 101 -6.24 5.17 -9.21
CA LYS A 101 -5.70 6.44 -9.72
C LYS A 101 -6.62 6.99 -10.83
N PRO A 102 -6.85 8.31 -10.95
CA PRO A 102 -6.28 9.38 -10.12
C PRO A 102 -6.84 9.38 -8.69
N ILE A 103 -5.96 9.57 -7.71
CA ILE A 103 -6.31 9.45 -6.30
C ILE A 103 -7.17 10.62 -5.85
N SER A 104 -8.37 10.31 -5.36
CA SER A 104 -9.18 11.25 -4.59
C SER A 104 -8.65 11.29 -3.16
N VAL A 105 -8.18 12.45 -2.72
CA VAL A 105 -7.70 12.68 -1.35
C VAL A 105 -8.71 12.23 -0.31
N LEU A 106 -9.98 12.58 -0.53
CA LEU A 106 -11.07 12.23 0.38
C LEU A 106 -11.24 10.70 0.48
N ARG A 107 -11.29 10.00 -0.65
CA ARG A 107 -11.41 8.54 -0.64
C ARG A 107 -10.18 7.85 -0.05
N PHE A 108 -8.98 8.34 -0.32
CA PHE A 108 -7.75 7.79 0.24
C PHE A 108 -7.79 7.83 1.77
N VAL A 109 -8.13 8.98 2.34
CA VAL A 109 -8.25 9.16 3.80
C VAL A 109 -9.38 8.30 4.37
N GLU A 110 -10.54 8.24 3.71
CA GLU A 110 -11.65 7.38 4.13
C GLU A 110 -11.25 5.91 4.20
N GLN A 111 -10.53 5.40 3.20
CA GLN A 111 -10.05 4.02 3.20
C GLN A 111 -8.99 3.76 4.27
N VAL A 112 -8.05 4.69 4.45
CA VAL A 112 -7.04 4.60 5.51
C VAL A 112 -7.72 4.52 6.89
N ASN A 113 -8.70 5.38 7.15
CA ASN A 113 -9.42 5.40 8.43
C ASN A 113 -10.32 4.17 8.64
N ALA A 114 -10.77 3.51 7.56
CA ALA A 114 -11.58 2.31 7.66
C ALA A 114 -10.75 1.04 7.97
N LEU A 115 -9.43 1.09 7.77
CA LEU A 115 -8.51 -0.02 7.99
C LEU A 115 -7.80 0.02 9.35
N LEU A 116 -7.90 1.14 10.07
CA LEU A 116 -7.39 1.34 11.43
C LEU A 116 -8.50 1.12 12.47
#